data_AF-A0A4R1NR06-F1
#
_entry.id   AF-A0A4R1NR06-F1
#
_cell.length_a   1.000
_cell.length_b   1.000
_cell.length_c   1.000
_cell.angle_alpha   90.00
_cell.angle_beta   90.00
_cell.angle_gamma   90.00
#
_symmetry.space_group_name_H-M   'P 1'
#
loop_
_entity.id
_entity.type
_entity.pdbx_description
1 polymer ?
#
loop_
_entity_poly.entity_id
_entity_poly.type
_entity_poly.pdbx_seq_one_letter_code
_entity_poly.pdbx_strand_id
1 'polypeptide(L)'
;MDIKSQNLPSGFEDALHSHLSTNQSRVSRLVFEGKTFWVKQRERVKGSNRIFKHSPAKRFKRELQIHMGMIDAGAPVPEIVLAGEEFVVFADAGPTLQAIWSNGSKSPEEKTMICFKAGQALAELHNTGNYHGRPAARDLCWDGSRIVFLDFEHHSKRRDNKTGRALDVICFVHNLASQKAPDSQAVKAVVDGYRDSDRSEVWQEACSIVRRYGWLEILTRPIQARKDPHALEFKSLPGIIRIFSEP
;
A
#
# COMPACT_ATOMS: atom_id res chain seq x y z
N MET A 1 -20.38 -11.67 -10.27
CA MET A 1 -19.84 -10.83 -11.36
C MET A 1 -18.55 -11.52 -11.69
N ASP A 2 -18.57 -12.29 -12.77
CA ASP A 2 -17.45 -13.14 -13.13
C ASP A 2 -16.59 -12.36 -14.12
N ILE A 3 -15.33 -12.17 -13.77
CA ILE A 3 -14.36 -11.51 -14.66
C ILE A 3 -13.32 -12.55 -15.02
N LYS A 4 -13.20 -12.83 -16.31
CA LYS A 4 -12.15 -13.69 -16.85
C LYS A 4 -11.23 -12.85 -17.71
N SER A 5 -9.91 -12.95 -17.49
CA SER A 5 -8.94 -12.50 -18.48
C SER A 5 -9.18 -13.27 -19.80
N GLN A 6 -9.03 -12.58 -20.93
CA GLN A 6 -9.38 -13.14 -22.25
C GLN A 6 -8.48 -14.32 -22.68
N ASN A 7 -7.36 -14.57 -21.97
CA ASN A 7 -6.41 -15.63 -22.28
C ASN A 7 -5.91 -16.34 -21.01
N LEU A 8 -6.80 -17.07 -20.32
CA LEU A 8 -6.37 -17.96 -19.25
C LEU A 8 -5.61 -19.17 -19.85
N PRO A 9 -4.46 -19.56 -19.30
CA PRO A 9 -3.78 -20.79 -19.71
C PRO A 9 -4.68 -22.02 -19.59
N SER A 10 -4.53 -22.98 -20.51
CA SER A 10 -5.29 -24.23 -20.48
C SER A 10 -5.05 -24.96 -19.15
N GLY A 11 -6.12 -25.44 -18.51
CA GLY A 11 -6.04 -26.14 -17.22
C GLY A 11 -5.83 -25.24 -15.98
N PHE A 12 -5.76 -23.91 -16.15
CA PHE A 12 -5.63 -22.99 -15.02
C PHE A 12 -6.84 -23.05 -14.07
N GLU A 13 -8.05 -23.14 -14.60
CA GLU A 13 -9.27 -23.25 -13.79
C GLU A 13 -9.26 -24.52 -12.93
N ASP A 14 -8.85 -25.66 -13.48
CA ASP A 14 -8.74 -26.92 -12.73
C ASP A 14 -7.70 -26.84 -11.61
N ALA A 15 -6.54 -26.26 -11.89
CA ALA A 15 -5.50 -26.03 -10.88
C ALA A 15 -6.00 -25.10 -9.77
N LEU A 16 -6.73 -24.04 -10.13
CA LEU A 16 -7.33 -23.13 -9.17
C LEU A 16 -8.41 -23.81 -8.33
N HIS A 17 -9.27 -24.63 -8.94
CA HIS A 17 -10.30 -25.39 -8.21
C HIS A 17 -9.67 -26.34 -7.19
N SER A 18 -8.62 -27.07 -7.60
CA SER A 18 -7.83 -27.92 -6.69
C SER A 18 -7.22 -27.11 -5.54
N HIS A 19 -6.61 -25.95 -5.85
CA HIS A 19 -6.05 -25.04 -4.85
C HIS A 19 -7.09 -24.51 -3.85
N LEU A 20 -8.27 -24.08 -4.32
CA LEU A 20 -9.34 -23.56 -3.47
C LEU A 20 -9.96 -24.65 -2.58
N SER A 21 -9.98 -25.91 -3.03
CA SER A 21 -10.48 -27.04 -2.24
C SER A 21 -9.56 -27.39 -1.07
N THR A 22 -8.25 -27.21 -1.24
CA THR A 22 -7.22 -27.59 -0.26
C THR A 22 -6.78 -26.42 0.63
N ASN A 23 -6.91 -25.18 0.15
CA ASN A 23 -6.44 -23.99 0.85
C ASN A 23 -7.59 -23.11 1.35
N GLN A 24 -7.67 -22.92 2.67
CA GLN A 24 -8.70 -22.09 3.31
C GLN A 24 -8.19 -20.71 3.75
N SER A 25 -6.95 -20.31 3.43
CA SER A 25 -6.41 -19.02 3.84
C SER A 25 -7.03 -17.85 3.04
N ARG A 26 -7.17 -16.69 3.68
CA ARG A 26 -7.71 -15.47 3.03
C ARG A 26 -6.86 -15.05 1.83
N VAL A 27 -5.53 -15.20 1.92
CA VAL A 27 -4.60 -14.92 0.82
C VAL A 27 -3.67 -16.12 0.71
N SER A 28 -3.45 -16.62 -0.50
CA SER A 28 -2.58 -17.77 -0.77
C SER A 28 -1.85 -17.60 -2.09
N ARG A 29 -0.67 -18.21 -2.18
CA ARG A 29 0.15 -18.25 -3.39
C ARG A 29 -0.19 -19.50 -4.19
N LEU A 30 -0.50 -19.32 -5.47
CA LEU A 30 -0.65 -20.40 -6.46
C LEU A 30 0.49 -20.28 -7.48
N VAL A 31 1.18 -21.38 -7.78
CA VAL A 31 2.17 -21.42 -8.85
C VAL A 31 1.63 -22.32 -9.95
N PHE A 32 1.56 -21.80 -11.16
CA PHE A 32 1.06 -22.52 -12.33
C PHE A 32 1.95 -22.20 -13.53
N GLU A 33 2.46 -23.23 -14.22
CA GLU A 33 3.40 -23.10 -15.35
C GLU A 33 4.59 -22.16 -15.06
N GLY A 34 5.14 -22.24 -13.84
CA GLY A 34 6.27 -21.40 -13.41
C GLY A 34 5.92 -19.94 -13.10
N LYS A 35 4.67 -19.51 -13.34
CA LYS A 35 4.18 -18.18 -12.97
C LYS A 35 3.53 -18.21 -11.59
N THR A 36 3.69 -17.12 -10.84
CA THR A 36 3.07 -16.96 -9.52
C THR A 36 1.78 -16.15 -9.64
N PHE A 37 0.76 -16.56 -8.90
CA PHE A 37 -0.54 -15.92 -8.78
C PHE A 37 -0.92 -15.80 -7.31
N TRP A 38 -1.66 -14.74 -6.96
CA TRP A 38 -2.17 -14.53 -5.61
C TRP A 38 -3.68 -14.71 -5.58
N VAL A 39 -4.13 -15.71 -4.83
CA VAL A 39 -5.54 -16.02 -4.66
C VAL A 39 -6.02 -15.40 -3.35
N LYS A 40 -6.91 -14.42 -3.46
CA LYS A 40 -7.57 -13.75 -2.32
C LYS A 40 -9.01 -14.24 -2.21
N GLN A 41 -9.30 -14.93 -1.10
CA GLN A 41 -10.60 -15.51 -0.79
C GLN A 41 -11.38 -14.62 0.18
N ARG A 42 -12.71 -14.73 0.15
CA ARG A 42 -13.59 -14.13 1.16
C ARG A 42 -13.20 -14.61 2.56
N GLU A 43 -13.18 -13.69 3.54
CA GLU A 43 -12.91 -14.04 4.93
C GLU A 43 -14.00 -15.00 5.47
N ARG A 44 -13.60 -16.20 5.89
CA ARG A 44 -14.48 -17.14 6.58
C ARG A 44 -14.45 -16.86 8.09
N VAL A 45 -15.45 -16.13 8.58
CA VAL A 45 -15.55 -15.80 10.02
C VAL A 45 -16.02 -17.03 10.81
N LYS A 46 -15.21 -17.48 11.78
CA LYS A 46 -15.51 -18.61 12.67
C LYS A 46 -16.00 -18.12 14.05
N GLY A 47 -16.88 -18.90 14.70
CA GLY A 47 -17.28 -18.70 16.10
C GLY A 47 -18.14 -17.46 16.39
N SER A 48 -18.08 -16.97 17.63
CA SER A 48 -18.84 -15.82 18.14
C SER A 48 -18.56 -14.50 17.40
N ASN A 49 -17.47 -14.42 16.65
CA ASN A 49 -17.15 -13.29 15.76
C ASN A 49 -18.17 -13.09 14.62
N ARG A 50 -19.03 -14.06 14.31
CA ARG A 50 -20.11 -13.89 13.33
C ARG A 50 -21.17 -12.87 13.76
N ILE A 51 -21.31 -12.62 15.06
CA ILE A 51 -22.29 -11.70 15.64
C ILE A 51 -21.79 -10.24 15.55
N PHE A 52 -20.47 -10.04 15.68
CA PHE A 52 -19.86 -8.70 15.77
C PHE A 52 -19.22 -8.20 14.46
N LYS A 53 -18.85 -9.09 13.52
CA LYS A 53 -18.25 -8.67 12.24
C LYS A 53 -19.31 -8.39 11.18
N HIS A 54 -19.21 -7.21 10.55
CA HIS A 54 -19.95 -6.89 9.31
C HIS A 54 -19.80 -7.99 8.25
N SER A 55 -20.85 -8.21 7.44
CA SER A 55 -20.94 -9.33 6.50
C SER A 55 -19.69 -9.43 5.60
N PRO A 56 -18.89 -10.52 5.70
CA PRO A 56 -17.65 -10.70 4.95
C PRO A 56 -17.82 -10.59 3.43
N ALA A 57 -18.96 -11.04 2.91
CA ALA A 57 -19.32 -10.91 1.49
C ALA A 57 -19.38 -9.45 1.03
N LYS A 58 -20.02 -8.55 1.82
CA LYS A 58 -20.06 -7.12 1.48
C LYS A 58 -18.69 -6.48 1.52
N ARG A 59 -17.82 -6.87 2.46
CA ARG A 59 -16.44 -6.38 2.54
C ARG A 59 -15.64 -6.81 1.32
N PHE A 60 -15.70 -8.10 0.97
CA PHE A 60 -15.02 -8.65 -0.20
C PHE A 60 -15.48 -7.96 -1.49
N LYS A 61 -16.81 -7.82 -1.69
CA LYS A 61 -17.36 -7.12 -2.85
C LYS A 61 -16.93 -5.65 -2.91
N ARG A 62 -16.92 -4.95 -1.77
CA ARG A 62 -16.46 -3.56 -1.69
C ARG A 62 -14.98 -3.44 -2.05
N GLU A 63 -14.16 -4.36 -1.56
CA GLU A 63 -12.72 -4.41 -1.85
C GLU A 63 -12.48 -4.58 -3.35
N LEU A 64 -13.18 -5.53 -3.97
CA LEU A 64 -13.10 -5.79 -5.40
C LEU A 64 -13.59 -4.59 -6.23
N GLN A 65 -14.67 -3.93 -5.80
CA GLN A 65 -15.18 -2.70 -6.46
C GLN A 65 -14.18 -1.54 -6.37
N ILE A 66 -13.52 -1.36 -5.23
CA ILE A 66 -12.48 -0.33 -5.09
C ILE A 66 -11.32 -0.66 -6.03
N HIS A 67 -10.87 -1.93 -6.07
CA HIS A 67 -9.79 -2.36 -6.94
C HIS A 67 -10.10 -2.12 -8.41
N MET A 68 -11.31 -2.48 -8.87
CA MET A 68 -11.76 -2.20 -10.24
C MET A 68 -11.80 -0.70 -10.52
N GLY A 69 -12.33 0.10 -9.60
CA GLY A 69 -12.32 1.56 -9.76
C GLY A 69 -10.90 2.14 -9.89
N MET A 70 -9.91 1.54 -9.21
CA MET A 70 -8.50 1.92 -9.36
C MET A 70 -7.92 1.51 -10.72
N ILE A 71 -8.29 0.33 -11.25
CA ILE A 71 -7.94 -0.07 -12.62
C ILE A 71 -8.53 0.92 -13.62
N ASP A 72 -9.82 1.24 -13.50
CA ASP A 72 -10.51 2.17 -14.40
C ASP A 72 -9.91 3.58 -14.34
N ALA A 73 -9.41 3.98 -13.16
CA ALA A 73 -8.71 5.25 -12.96
C ALA A 73 -7.24 5.22 -13.42
N GLY A 74 -6.74 4.09 -13.94
CA GLY A 74 -5.36 3.94 -14.41
C GLY A 74 -4.31 3.86 -13.30
N ALA A 75 -4.72 3.62 -12.05
CA ALA A 75 -3.79 3.46 -10.94
C ALA A 75 -3.00 2.14 -11.09
N PRO A 76 -1.71 2.10 -10.71
CA PRO A 76 -0.91 0.90 -10.84
C PRO A 76 -1.27 -0.09 -9.72
N VAL A 77 -2.22 -0.98 -10.00
CA VAL A 77 -2.69 -2.04 -9.10
C VAL A 77 -2.52 -3.42 -9.74
N PRO A 78 -2.49 -4.51 -8.96
CA PRO A 78 -2.35 -5.85 -9.52
C PRO A 78 -3.43 -6.18 -10.55
N GLU A 79 -3.04 -6.79 -11.67
CA GLU A 79 -3.97 -7.26 -12.69
C GLU A 79 -4.88 -8.35 -12.11
N ILE A 80 -6.19 -8.25 -12.37
CA ILE A 80 -7.15 -9.32 -12.07
C ILE A 80 -7.10 -10.33 -13.21
N VAL A 81 -6.60 -11.53 -12.90
CA VAL A 81 -6.54 -12.66 -13.84
C VAL A 81 -7.91 -13.33 -13.94
N LEU A 82 -8.55 -13.54 -12.79
CA LEU A 82 -9.86 -14.18 -12.68
C LEU A 82 -10.55 -13.71 -11.39
N ALA A 83 -11.84 -13.41 -11.46
CA ALA A 83 -12.68 -13.16 -10.29
C ALA A 83 -13.93 -14.02 -10.34
N GLY A 84 -14.20 -14.70 -9.23
CA GLY A 84 -15.47 -15.39 -8.97
C GLY A 84 -16.23 -14.72 -7.82
N GLU A 85 -17.34 -15.32 -7.41
CA GLU A 85 -18.18 -14.77 -6.33
C GLU A 85 -17.44 -14.68 -4.98
N GLU A 86 -16.55 -15.64 -4.72
CA GLU A 86 -15.94 -15.88 -3.40
C GLU A 86 -14.40 -15.71 -3.39
N PHE A 87 -13.81 -15.45 -4.55
CA PHE A 87 -12.37 -15.33 -4.71
C PHE A 87 -12.01 -14.37 -5.85
N VAL A 88 -10.82 -13.82 -5.77
CA VAL A 88 -10.18 -13.07 -6.85
C VAL A 88 -8.73 -13.52 -6.96
N VAL A 89 -8.24 -13.65 -8.18
CA VAL A 89 -6.89 -14.06 -8.52
C VAL A 89 -6.17 -12.89 -9.16
N PHE A 90 -5.04 -12.52 -8.59
CA PHE A 90 -4.18 -11.47 -9.09
C PHE A 90 -2.90 -12.04 -9.70
N ALA A 91 -2.38 -11.37 -10.72
CA ALA A 91 -1.01 -11.58 -11.18
C ALA A 91 -0.02 -11.19 -10.06
N ASP A 92 1.16 -11.82 -10.04
CA ASP A 92 2.20 -11.45 -9.10
C ASP A 92 2.73 -10.04 -9.38
N ALA A 93 2.77 -9.20 -8.34
CA ALA A 93 3.26 -7.83 -8.40
C ALA A 93 4.73 -7.70 -7.97
N GLY A 94 5.39 -8.83 -7.67
CA GLY A 94 6.75 -8.87 -7.13
C GLY A 94 6.82 -8.60 -5.63
N PRO A 95 8.04 -8.51 -5.06
CA PRO A 95 8.22 -8.33 -3.62
C PRO A 95 7.78 -6.95 -3.15
N THR A 96 7.26 -6.88 -1.93
CA THR A 96 6.93 -5.61 -1.27
C THR A 96 8.20 -4.82 -0.94
N LEU A 97 8.11 -3.50 -0.79
CA LEU A 97 9.26 -2.68 -0.35
C LEU A 97 9.79 -3.17 1.01
N GLN A 98 8.88 -3.54 1.91
CA GLN A 98 9.24 -4.14 3.20
C GLN A 98 10.08 -5.42 3.03
N ALA A 99 9.68 -6.32 2.11
CA ALA A 99 10.43 -7.54 1.82
C ALA A 99 11.77 -7.25 1.15
N ILE A 100 11.82 -6.27 0.22
CA ILE A 100 13.07 -5.85 -0.45
C ILE A 100 14.10 -5.35 0.56
N TRP A 101 13.67 -4.66 1.61
CA TRP A 101 14.61 -4.20 2.64
C TRP A 101 15.17 -5.32 3.49
N SER A 102 14.33 -6.29 3.85
CA SER A 102 14.73 -7.44 4.67
C SER A 102 15.55 -8.46 3.87
N ASN A 103 15.38 -8.48 2.55
CA ASN A 103 16.12 -9.38 1.66
C ASN A 103 17.46 -8.76 1.22
N GLY A 104 18.52 -9.56 1.21
CA GLY A 104 19.84 -9.19 0.72
C GLY A 104 19.99 -9.21 -0.81
N SER A 105 18.92 -9.51 -1.55
CA SER A 105 18.94 -9.73 -3.00
C SER A 105 19.10 -8.50 -3.88
N LYS A 106 19.08 -7.29 -3.32
CA LYS A 106 19.20 -6.02 -4.05
C LYS A 106 20.32 -5.16 -3.49
N SER A 107 21.06 -4.49 -4.37
CA SER A 107 22.11 -3.56 -3.96
C SER A 107 21.53 -2.33 -3.22
N PRO A 108 22.33 -1.62 -2.41
CA PRO A 108 21.90 -0.36 -1.80
C PRO A 108 21.41 0.69 -2.81
N GLU A 109 22.04 0.76 -3.99
CA GLU A 109 21.70 1.67 -5.08
C GLU A 109 20.34 1.29 -5.69
N GLU A 110 20.12 0.00 -5.96
CA GLU A 110 18.82 -0.49 -6.44
C GLU A 110 17.71 -0.22 -5.42
N LYS A 111 17.96 -0.47 -4.13
CA LYS A 111 17.00 -0.17 -3.06
C LYS A 111 16.65 1.32 -3.02
N THR A 112 17.65 2.19 -3.18
CA THR A 112 17.47 3.64 -3.23
C THR A 112 16.65 4.07 -4.45
N MET A 113 16.94 3.51 -5.63
CA MET A 113 16.16 3.76 -6.84
C MET A 113 14.70 3.32 -6.69
N ILE A 114 14.45 2.14 -6.12
CA ILE A 114 13.09 1.64 -5.88
C ILE A 114 12.35 2.58 -4.90
N CYS A 115 13.02 3.07 -3.86
CA CYS A 115 12.44 4.07 -2.94
C CYS A 115 12.10 5.37 -3.68
N PHE A 116 12.97 5.86 -4.57
CA PHE A 116 12.66 7.01 -5.41
C PHE A 116 11.41 6.76 -6.27
N LYS A 117 11.35 5.60 -6.94
CA LYS A 117 10.17 5.18 -7.73
C LYS A 117 8.89 5.06 -6.89
N ALA A 118 8.99 4.67 -5.62
CA ALA A 118 7.85 4.64 -4.69
C ALA A 118 7.30 6.05 -4.40
N GLY A 119 8.20 7.02 -4.22
CA GLY A 119 7.81 8.44 -4.13
C GLY A 119 7.11 8.92 -5.40
N GLN A 120 7.70 8.66 -6.57
CA GLN A 120 7.13 9.05 -7.86
C GLN A 120 5.74 8.46 -8.07
N ALA A 121 5.58 7.14 -7.87
CA ALA A 121 4.31 6.45 -8.08
C ALA A 121 3.20 6.97 -7.15
N LEU A 122 3.53 7.36 -5.91
CA LEU A 122 2.54 7.93 -5.00
C LEU A 122 2.12 9.35 -5.43
N ALA A 123 3.06 10.17 -5.89
CA ALA A 123 2.75 11.48 -6.46
C ALA A 123 1.91 11.36 -7.74
N GLU A 124 2.23 10.42 -8.63
CA GLU A 124 1.46 10.13 -9.84
C GLU A 124 0.02 9.69 -9.51
N LEU A 125 -0.15 8.82 -8.51
CA LEU A 125 -1.47 8.45 -8.00
C LEU A 125 -2.26 9.70 -7.57
N HIS A 126 -1.63 10.61 -6.82
CA HIS A 126 -2.28 11.84 -6.36
C HIS A 126 -2.59 12.85 -7.46
N ASN A 127 -1.72 12.95 -8.47
CA ASN A 127 -1.91 13.84 -9.61
C ASN A 127 -3.14 13.44 -10.45
N THR A 128 -3.50 12.16 -10.48
CA THR A 128 -4.74 11.68 -11.14
C THR A 128 -6.01 11.90 -10.32
N GLY A 129 -5.90 12.49 -9.14
CA GLY A 129 -7.02 12.69 -8.24
C GLY A 129 -7.22 11.56 -7.22
N ASN A 130 -6.50 10.45 -7.36
CA ASN A 130 -6.64 9.29 -6.50
C ASN A 130 -5.81 9.41 -5.22
N TYR A 131 -6.05 8.52 -4.27
CA TYR A 131 -5.24 8.37 -3.06
C TYR A 131 -5.41 6.96 -2.48
N HIS A 132 -4.41 6.49 -1.74
CA HIS A 132 -4.35 5.14 -1.19
C HIS A 132 -5.07 5.04 0.16
N GLY A 133 -4.88 6.03 1.03
CA GLY A 133 -5.55 6.24 2.31
C GLY A 133 -4.75 5.82 3.55
N ARG A 134 -3.87 4.83 3.42
CA ARG A 134 -2.90 4.43 4.46
C ARG A 134 -1.71 3.68 3.86
N PRO A 135 -0.97 4.29 2.92
CA PRO A 135 0.16 3.67 2.27
C PRO A 135 1.23 3.30 3.30
N ALA A 136 1.72 2.07 3.20
CA ALA A 136 2.87 1.59 3.93
C ALA A 136 3.74 0.73 3.02
N ALA A 137 5.00 0.53 3.39
CA ALA A 137 5.97 -0.21 2.58
C ALA A 137 5.59 -1.67 2.27
N ARG A 138 4.71 -2.26 3.08
CA ARG A 138 4.16 -3.60 2.85
C ARG A 138 3.07 -3.63 1.77
N ASP A 139 2.49 -2.47 1.46
CA ASP A 139 1.39 -2.28 0.52
C ASP A 139 1.90 -1.77 -0.84
N LEU A 140 3.21 -1.61 -1.01
CA LEU A 140 3.84 -1.24 -2.28
C LEU A 140 4.75 -2.40 -2.74
N CYS A 141 4.50 -2.92 -3.93
CA CYS A 141 5.31 -3.93 -4.59
C CYS A 141 6.16 -3.37 -5.71
N TRP A 142 7.30 -4.01 -5.98
CA TRP A 142 8.16 -3.71 -7.12
C TRP A 142 8.10 -4.87 -8.12
N ASP A 143 7.52 -4.61 -9.30
CA ASP A 143 7.36 -5.64 -10.34
C ASP A 143 8.62 -5.86 -11.21
N GLY A 144 9.69 -5.12 -10.93
CA GLY A 144 10.91 -5.07 -11.76
C GLY A 144 11.04 -3.79 -12.57
N SER A 145 9.95 -3.05 -12.76
CA SER A 145 9.90 -1.84 -13.59
C SER A 145 9.20 -0.65 -12.93
N ARG A 146 8.12 -0.90 -12.19
CA ARG A 146 7.29 0.11 -11.54
C ARG A 146 6.79 -0.38 -10.18
N ILE A 147 6.21 0.57 -9.47
CA ILE A 147 5.55 0.32 -8.19
C ILE A 147 4.09 -0.05 -8.44
N VAL A 148 3.64 -1.08 -7.74
CA VAL A 148 2.26 -1.57 -7.78
C VAL A 148 1.69 -1.47 -6.36
N PHE A 149 0.56 -0.76 -6.22
CA PHE A 149 -0.12 -0.58 -4.94
C PHE A 149 -1.05 -1.73 -4.62
N LEU A 150 -0.95 -2.23 -3.40
CA LEU A 150 -1.85 -3.19 -2.81
C LEU A 150 -2.83 -2.47 -1.88
N ASP A 151 -3.98 -3.10 -1.66
CA ASP A 151 -4.89 -2.79 -0.55
C ASP A 151 -5.33 -1.32 -0.39
N PHE A 152 -6.35 -0.93 -1.15
CA PHE A 152 -7.00 0.38 -1.05
C PHE A 152 -8.17 0.40 -0.03
N GLU A 153 -8.17 -0.48 0.97
CA GLU A 153 -9.34 -0.64 1.88
C GLU A 153 -9.70 0.62 2.68
N HIS A 154 -8.74 1.53 2.86
CA HIS A 154 -8.89 2.82 3.54
C HIS A 154 -9.39 3.95 2.62
N HIS A 155 -9.74 3.62 1.39
CA HIS A 155 -10.36 4.57 0.47
C HIS A 155 -11.78 4.97 0.93
N SER A 156 -12.05 6.27 0.90
CA SER A 156 -13.23 6.94 1.42
C SER A 156 -13.48 8.23 0.63
N LYS A 157 -14.68 8.36 0.06
CA LYS A 157 -15.08 9.55 -0.70
C LYS A 157 -14.93 10.86 0.09
N ARG A 158 -15.01 10.82 1.43
CA ARG A 158 -14.84 12.02 2.27
C ARG A 158 -13.43 12.60 2.25
N ARG A 159 -12.42 11.77 1.94
CA ARG A 159 -11.01 12.17 1.86
C ARG A 159 -10.49 12.19 0.42
N ASP A 160 -11.40 12.12 -0.55
CA ASP A 160 -11.06 12.32 -1.95
C ASP A 160 -10.89 13.81 -2.26
N ASN A 161 -9.85 14.40 -1.68
CA ASN A 161 -9.47 15.79 -1.83
C ASN A 161 -7.98 15.98 -1.54
N LYS A 162 -7.47 17.20 -1.80
CA LYS A 162 -6.05 17.55 -1.62
C LYS A 162 -5.53 17.26 -0.21
N THR A 163 -6.33 17.55 0.82
CA THR A 163 -5.98 17.25 2.22
C THR A 163 -5.86 15.75 2.47
N GLY A 164 -6.73 14.92 1.89
CA GLY A 164 -6.63 13.47 1.99
C GLY A 164 -5.35 12.91 1.37
N ARG A 165 -4.97 13.40 0.18
CA ARG A 165 -3.70 13.06 -0.50
C ARG A 165 -2.48 13.54 0.28
N ALA A 166 -2.57 14.72 0.91
CA ALA A 166 -1.54 15.27 1.77
C ALA A 166 -1.34 14.42 3.03
N LEU A 167 -2.43 13.98 3.67
CA LEU A 167 -2.37 13.02 4.77
C LEU A 167 -1.79 11.68 4.34
N ASP A 168 -2.02 11.28 3.10
CA ASP A 168 -1.50 10.04 2.53
C ASP A 168 0.03 10.04 2.45
N VAL A 169 0.62 11.10 1.88
CA VAL A 169 2.09 11.25 1.82
C VAL A 169 2.70 11.41 3.21
N ILE A 170 2.07 12.17 4.11
CA ILE A 170 2.53 12.28 5.51
C ILE A 170 2.54 10.89 6.17
N CYS A 171 1.46 10.11 5.99
CA CYS A 171 1.35 8.77 6.57
C CYS A 171 2.41 7.82 6.02
N PHE A 172 2.69 7.88 4.71
CA PHE A 172 3.71 7.04 4.08
C PHE A 172 5.11 7.37 4.61
N VAL A 173 5.50 8.65 4.57
CA VAL A 173 6.82 9.11 5.02
C VAL A 173 7.00 8.83 6.51
N HIS A 174 5.96 9.02 7.32
CA HIS A 174 5.97 8.68 8.75
C HIS A 174 6.15 7.18 9.01
N ASN A 175 5.40 6.32 8.32
CA ASN A 175 5.56 4.86 8.43
C ASN A 175 6.96 4.40 8.00
N LEU A 176 7.54 5.04 7.00
CA LEU A 176 8.89 4.72 6.52
C LEU A 176 9.95 5.20 7.51
N ALA A 177 9.84 6.44 7.99
CA ALA A 177 10.78 7.05 8.93
C ALA A 177 10.79 6.32 10.29
N SER A 178 9.65 5.82 10.75
CA SER A 178 9.59 5.02 11.98
C SER A 178 10.30 3.66 11.86
N GLN A 179 10.40 3.11 10.64
CA GLN A 179 11.07 1.83 10.36
C GLN A 179 12.56 1.96 9.99
N LYS A 180 12.97 3.06 9.37
CA LYS A 180 14.32 3.24 8.79
C LYS A 180 15.14 4.40 9.36
N ALA A 181 14.56 5.20 10.25
CA ALA A 181 15.02 6.53 10.68
C ALA A 181 14.71 7.65 9.65
N PRO A 182 14.34 8.86 10.13
CA PRO A 182 13.95 9.98 9.27
C PRO A 182 15.03 10.48 8.31
N ASP A 183 16.31 10.34 8.66
CA ASP A 183 17.47 10.78 7.88
C ASP A 183 18.05 9.69 6.96
N SER A 184 17.41 8.52 6.91
CA SER A 184 17.86 7.43 6.05
C SER A 184 17.75 7.76 4.56
N GLN A 185 18.68 7.20 3.78
CA GLN A 185 18.67 7.33 2.32
C GLN A 185 17.35 6.86 1.68
N ALA A 186 16.68 5.88 2.30
CA ALA A 186 15.37 5.41 1.84
C ALA A 186 14.28 6.48 2.00
N VAL A 187 14.22 7.16 3.15
CA VAL A 187 13.26 8.26 3.38
C VAL A 187 13.55 9.41 2.44
N LYS A 188 14.82 9.81 2.32
CA LYS A 188 15.23 10.88 1.41
C LYS A 188 14.83 10.57 -0.04
N ALA A 189 15.13 9.37 -0.53
CA ALA A 189 14.78 8.98 -1.88
C ALA A 189 13.26 9.01 -2.15
N VAL A 190 12.44 8.53 -1.20
CA VAL A 190 10.97 8.62 -1.32
C VAL A 190 10.50 10.08 -1.38
N VAL A 191 11.03 10.94 -0.52
CA VAL A 191 10.68 12.37 -0.50
C VAL A 191 11.09 13.05 -1.80
N ASP A 192 12.33 12.83 -2.25
CA ASP A 192 12.85 13.39 -3.50
C ASP A 192 12.02 12.94 -4.70
N GLY A 193 11.70 11.64 -4.79
CA GLY A 193 10.88 11.10 -5.88
C GLY A 193 9.45 11.64 -5.87
N TYR A 194 8.86 11.81 -4.70
CA TYR A 194 7.53 12.41 -4.59
C TYR A 194 7.54 13.88 -5.03
N ARG A 195 8.47 14.68 -4.50
CA ARG A 195 8.57 16.12 -4.80
C ARG A 195 8.85 16.39 -6.28
N ASP A 196 9.70 15.59 -6.91
CA ASP A 196 10.03 15.70 -8.34
C ASP A 196 8.80 15.46 -9.25
N SER A 197 7.87 14.63 -8.78
CA SER A 197 6.71 14.19 -9.55
C SER A 197 5.39 14.86 -9.14
N ASP A 198 5.35 15.65 -8.07
CA ASP A 198 4.14 16.34 -7.64
C ASP A 198 3.78 17.50 -8.58
N ARG A 199 2.60 17.39 -9.21
CA ARG A 199 2.03 18.41 -10.11
C ARG A 199 0.75 19.04 -9.55
N SER A 200 0.24 18.50 -8.44
CA SER A 200 -1.02 18.92 -7.83
C SER A 200 -0.82 19.71 -6.52
N GLU A 201 0.43 20.04 -6.23
CA GLU A 201 0.89 20.80 -5.05
C GLU A 201 0.44 20.15 -3.72
N VAL A 202 0.36 18.82 -3.72
CA VAL A 202 -0.02 18.05 -2.53
C VAL A 202 1.08 18.13 -1.47
N TRP A 203 2.35 18.22 -1.89
CA TRP A 203 3.48 18.39 -0.99
C TRP A 203 3.36 19.68 -0.17
N GLN A 204 3.02 20.81 -0.80
CA GLN A 204 2.86 22.09 -0.10
C GLN A 204 1.70 22.03 0.91
N GLU A 205 0.60 21.35 0.57
CA GLU A 205 -0.50 21.09 1.51
C GLU A 205 -0.03 20.20 2.68
N ALA A 206 0.75 19.16 2.41
CA ALA A 206 1.33 18.32 3.46
C ALA A 206 2.24 19.14 4.41
N CYS A 207 3.13 19.98 3.86
CA CYS A 207 3.94 20.92 4.62
C CYS A 207 3.09 21.88 5.46
N SER A 208 1.96 22.37 4.93
CA SER A 208 1.02 23.24 5.67
C SER A 208 0.40 22.51 6.86
N ILE A 209 -0.07 21.27 6.65
CA ILE A 209 -0.67 20.44 7.70
C ILE A 209 0.35 20.14 8.82
N VAL A 210 1.55 19.68 8.46
CA VAL A 210 2.57 19.34 9.46
C VAL A 210 2.97 20.56 10.27
N ARG A 211 3.14 21.74 9.64
CA ARG A 211 3.43 22.99 10.37
C ARG A 211 2.30 23.39 11.32
N ARG A 212 1.03 23.27 10.88
CA ARG A 212 -0.14 23.59 11.71
C ARG A 212 -0.23 22.74 12.97
N TYR A 213 0.12 21.46 12.87
CA TYR A 213 0.02 20.50 13.97
C TYR A 213 1.36 20.19 14.65
N GLY A 214 2.45 20.83 14.25
CA GLY A 214 3.80 20.58 14.79
C GLY A 214 3.90 20.79 16.30
N TRP A 215 3.05 21.65 16.87
CA TRP A 215 2.97 21.87 18.32
C TRP A 215 2.60 20.59 19.10
N LEU A 216 1.94 19.62 18.46
CA LEU A 216 1.62 18.32 19.08
C LEU A 216 2.88 17.52 19.42
N GLU A 217 4.02 17.79 18.80
CA GLU A 217 5.31 17.18 19.17
C GLU A 217 5.59 17.34 20.67
N ILE A 218 5.36 18.55 21.22
CA ILE A 218 5.59 18.87 22.63
C ILE A 218 4.75 17.96 23.53
N LEU A 219 3.49 17.71 23.17
CA LEU A 219 2.59 16.83 23.92
C LEU A 219 3.02 15.36 23.87
N THR A 220 3.69 14.94 22.81
CA THR A 220 4.10 13.54 22.62
C THR A 220 5.45 13.21 23.25
N ARG A 221 6.25 14.20 23.68
CA ARG A 221 7.59 13.99 24.27
C ARG A 221 7.63 12.94 25.40
N PRO A 222 6.68 12.90 26.35
CA PRO A 222 6.67 11.87 27.39
C PRO A 222 6.50 10.45 26.84
N ILE A 223 5.80 10.30 25.71
CA ILE A 223 5.57 9.01 25.05
C ILE A 223 6.81 8.60 24.24
N GLN A 224 7.50 9.57 23.63
CA GLN A 224 8.75 9.34 22.90
C GLN A 224 9.86 8.74 23.78
N ALA A 225 9.89 9.07 25.08
CA ALA A 225 10.86 8.54 26.03
C ALA A 225 10.63 7.06 26.39
N ARG A 226 9.50 6.46 26.00
CA ARG A 226 9.19 5.07 26.32
C ARG A 226 10.04 4.09 25.51
N LYS A 227 10.27 2.91 26.09
CA LYS A 227 11.02 1.81 25.47
C LYS A 227 10.14 0.85 24.66
N ASP A 228 8.83 1.05 24.66
CA ASP A 228 7.91 0.17 23.93
C ASP A 228 7.98 0.38 22.40
N PRO A 229 7.65 -0.63 21.58
CA PRO A 229 7.69 -0.51 20.13
C PRO A 229 6.75 0.56 19.55
N HIS A 230 5.63 0.86 20.21
CA HIS A 230 4.71 1.90 19.73
C HIS A 230 5.31 3.31 19.86
N ALA A 231 6.30 3.49 20.74
CA ALA A 231 7.05 4.74 20.84
C ALA A 231 7.87 5.06 19.58
N LEU A 232 8.17 4.08 18.69
CA LEU A 232 8.94 4.33 17.46
C LEU A 232 8.24 5.33 16.52
N GLU A 233 6.91 5.23 16.41
CA GLU A 233 6.11 6.18 15.63
C GLU A 233 6.26 7.60 16.17
N PHE A 234 6.18 7.78 17.50
CA PHE A 234 6.32 9.08 18.13
C PHE A 234 7.76 9.61 18.06
N LYS A 235 8.78 8.73 18.20
CA LYS A 235 10.20 9.10 18.10
C LYS A 235 10.58 9.65 16.73
N SER A 236 9.85 9.28 15.68
CA SER A 236 10.09 9.80 14.33
C SER A 236 9.50 11.19 14.09
N LEU A 237 8.62 11.71 14.96
CA LEU A 237 7.92 12.99 14.77
C LEU A 237 8.84 14.20 14.58
N PRO A 238 9.94 14.38 15.35
CA PRO A 238 10.86 15.50 15.13
C PRO A 238 11.48 15.48 13.73
N GLY A 239 11.82 14.29 13.23
CA GLY A 239 12.33 14.11 11.87
C GLY A 239 11.28 14.38 10.80
N ILE A 240 10.04 13.96 11.02
CA ILE A 240 8.91 14.30 10.13
C ILE A 240 8.70 15.81 10.05
N ILE A 241 8.67 16.50 11.19
CA ILE A 241 8.53 17.97 11.20
C ILE A 241 9.65 18.61 10.39
N ARG A 242 10.90 18.15 10.53
CA ARG A 242 12.03 18.63 9.74
C ARG A 242 11.83 18.40 8.24
N ILE A 243 11.53 17.17 7.81
CA ILE A 243 11.31 16.80 6.41
C ILE A 243 10.27 17.68 5.73
N PHE A 244 9.15 17.96 6.40
CA PHE A 244 8.07 18.77 5.85
C PHE A 244 8.19 20.28 6.12
N SER A 245 9.24 20.71 6.83
CA SER A 245 9.56 22.13 7.02
C SER A 245 10.70 22.62 6.10
N GLU A 246 11.45 21.70 5.50
CA GLU A 246 12.44 22.01 4.49
C GLU A 246 11.75 22.49 3.19
N PRO A 247 12.24 23.57 2.56
CA PRO A 247 11.67 24.12 1.34
C PRO A 247 11.79 23.17 0.14
#